data_AF-A0A5M3M9N5-F1
#
_entry.id   AF-A0A5M3M9N5-F1
#
_cell.length_a   1.000
_cell.length_b   1.000
_cell.length_c   1.000
_cell.angle_alpha   90.00
_cell.angle_beta   90.00
_cell.angle_gamma   90.00
#
_symmetry.space_group_name_H-M   'P 1'
#
loop_
_entity.id
_entity.type
_entity.pdbx_description
1 polymer ?
#
loop_
_entity_poly.entity_id
_entity_poly.type
_entity_poly.pdbx_seq_one_letter_code
_entity_poly.pdbx_strand_id
1 'polypeptide(L)'
;MSAKARAWSQLGSEPYLGGMGTEPHDGAKGGDGADVDDNRELRRGCRSALVVIPTGGGKTAVFYGLLPILEALRMQPVWGVGRIPSKPAVIMVTPLNELGIMQAAEMQARGIEAVAVNAQTIAQTRLEGRDLVDEVRLCRWRVSIWSPEKLVSQGSNSVFDDEDFRKNVIAYGVDEVHVVPEWGNAFRDAYRHIGSLRNRLPSRVPVIALTATLTPGPEQASVCKVLGLHRNQYHFERHSCERANVQLTVNELSHGLTGYSFPDIAWTILGAEKVVIYCKTIDLGFRVAVYLWSLCTNGQDKRKTVRVWNSLKFVVAAAG
;
A
#
# COMPACT_ATOMS: atom_id res chain seq x y z
N MET A 1 17.26 14.57 11.41
CA MET A 1 16.01 14.43 10.62
C MET A 1 16.08 13.14 9.83
N SER A 2 15.13 12.22 10.03
CA SER A 2 15.14 10.91 9.36
C SER A 2 14.90 11.07 7.84
N ALA A 3 15.29 10.08 7.04
CA ALA A 3 15.01 10.04 5.60
C ALA A 3 13.50 10.24 5.29
N LYS A 4 12.62 9.86 6.23
CA LYS A 4 11.17 10.09 6.17
C LYS A 4 10.77 11.56 6.27
N ALA A 5 11.58 12.48 6.79
CA ALA A 5 11.27 13.91 6.82
C ALA A 5 11.69 14.63 5.52
N ARG A 6 12.75 14.15 4.84
CA ARG A 6 13.28 14.76 3.62
C ARG A 6 12.41 14.54 2.38
N ALA A 7 11.80 13.36 2.24
CA ALA A 7 10.85 13.11 1.16
C ALA A 7 9.64 14.05 1.23
N TRP A 8 9.26 14.50 2.43
CA TRP A 8 8.12 15.39 2.65
C TRP A 8 8.47 16.87 2.49
N SER A 9 9.68 17.30 2.85
CA SER A 9 10.09 18.69 2.62
C SER A 9 10.16 19.05 1.12
N GLN A 10 10.44 18.07 0.26
CA GLN A 10 10.50 18.26 -1.20
C GLN A 10 9.11 18.31 -1.87
N LEU A 11 8.05 17.86 -1.18
CA LEU A 11 6.66 18.02 -1.64
C LEU A 11 6.05 19.36 -1.20
N GLY A 12 6.68 20.09 -0.28
CA GLY A 12 6.17 21.32 0.33
C GLY A 12 6.99 22.59 0.08
N SER A 13 8.02 22.55 -0.77
CA SER A 13 8.91 23.69 -0.99
C SER A 13 8.45 24.57 -2.16
N GLU A 14 7.48 25.46 -1.90
CA GLU A 14 7.40 26.87 -2.35
C GLU A 14 6.06 27.49 -1.95
N PRO A 15 5.99 28.39 -0.94
CA PRO A 15 4.86 29.29 -0.77
C PRO A 15 5.12 30.54 -1.61
N TYR A 16 4.50 30.65 -2.79
CA TYR A 16 4.58 31.89 -3.56
C TYR A 16 3.56 32.90 -3.05
N LEU A 17 4.09 34.01 -2.51
CA LEU A 17 3.40 35.24 -2.16
C LEU A 17 3.17 36.09 -3.41
N GLY A 18 1.93 36.53 -3.59
CA GLY A 18 1.53 37.65 -4.44
C GLY A 18 0.04 37.85 -4.20
N GLY A 19 -0.45 38.86 -3.49
CA GLY A 19 -0.05 40.26 -3.50
C GLY A 19 -1.15 41.03 -4.22
N MET A 20 -2.29 41.24 -3.54
CA MET A 20 -3.31 42.18 -4.00
C MET A 20 -2.72 43.59 -3.95
N GLY A 21 -2.64 44.25 -5.10
CA GLY A 21 -2.48 45.70 -5.23
C GLY A 21 -3.76 46.29 -5.82
N THR A 22 -4.32 47.26 -5.10
CA THR A 22 -5.52 48.04 -5.41
C THR A 22 -5.22 49.15 -6.42
N GLU A 23 -6.07 49.35 -7.44
CA GLU A 23 -6.81 50.60 -7.76
C GLU A 23 -7.51 50.53 -9.15
N PRO A 24 -8.58 51.32 -9.39
CA PRO A 24 -9.51 51.12 -10.50
C PRO A 24 -9.17 51.98 -11.72
N HIS A 25 -9.46 51.48 -12.93
CA HIS A 25 -9.61 52.33 -14.11
C HIS A 25 -10.69 51.81 -15.06
N ASP A 26 -11.56 52.72 -15.45
CA ASP A 26 -12.72 52.59 -16.33
C ASP A 26 -12.40 52.13 -17.76
N GLY A 27 -13.37 51.45 -18.38
CA GLY A 27 -13.78 51.78 -19.76
C GLY A 27 -13.55 50.75 -20.88
N ALA A 28 -14.63 50.04 -21.21
CA ALA A 28 -15.12 49.71 -22.56
C ALA A 28 -14.63 48.45 -23.35
N LYS A 29 -15.64 47.58 -23.58
CA LYS A 29 -16.02 46.82 -24.80
C LYS A 29 -15.20 45.61 -25.27
N GLY A 30 -15.83 44.43 -25.10
CA GLY A 30 -16.23 43.53 -26.20
C GLY A 30 -15.21 42.48 -26.66
N GLY A 31 -15.59 41.19 -26.56
CA GLY A 31 -14.94 40.10 -27.29
C GLY A 31 -15.02 38.76 -26.57
N ASP A 32 -15.72 37.82 -27.19
CA ASP A 32 -15.79 36.40 -26.82
C ASP A 32 -14.41 35.77 -26.58
N GLY A 33 -14.30 34.95 -25.54
CA GLY A 33 -13.16 34.04 -25.33
C GLY A 33 -12.56 34.10 -23.93
N ALA A 34 -13.28 33.59 -22.92
CA ALA A 34 -12.69 33.36 -21.60
C ALA A 34 -13.36 32.16 -20.93
N ASP A 35 -12.93 30.94 -21.28
CA ASP A 35 -13.23 29.77 -20.44
C ASP A 35 -12.26 28.58 -20.65
N VAL A 36 -10.98 28.85 -20.98
CA VAL A 36 -10.02 27.77 -21.29
C VAL A 36 -8.75 27.76 -20.42
N ASP A 37 -8.41 28.81 -19.66
CA ASP A 37 -7.08 28.86 -18.99
C ASP A 37 -7.06 28.85 -17.44
N ASP A 38 -8.19 29.06 -16.75
CA ASP A 38 -8.22 29.03 -15.27
C ASP A 38 -8.11 27.61 -14.67
N ASN A 39 -8.25 26.58 -15.51
CA ASN A 39 -8.24 25.18 -15.06
C ASN A 39 -6.84 24.54 -15.01
N ARG A 40 -5.78 25.29 -15.33
CA ARG A 40 -4.40 24.79 -15.36
C ARG A 40 -3.66 24.99 -14.04
N GLU A 41 -3.97 26.05 -13.30
CA GLU A 41 -3.29 26.39 -12.04
C GLU A 41 -3.86 25.65 -10.83
N LEU A 42 -5.18 25.41 -10.80
CA LEU A 42 -5.85 24.57 -9.79
C LEU A 42 -5.40 23.09 -9.81
N ARG A 43 -4.78 22.62 -10.91
CA ARG A 43 -4.21 21.27 -11.03
C ARG A 43 -2.89 21.07 -10.28
N ARG A 44 -2.31 22.12 -9.69
CA ARG A 44 -1.04 22.00 -8.95
C ARG A 44 -1.21 21.45 -7.53
N GLY A 45 -2.41 21.46 -6.96
CA GLY A 45 -2.71 20.90 -5.64
C GLY A 45 -3.03 19.40 -5.69
N CYS A 46 -2.19 18.57 -5.06
CA CYS A 46 -2.31 17.11 -4.92
C CYS A 46 -2.08 16.29 -6.21
N ARG A 47 -0.81 16.15 -6.61
CA ARG A 47 -0.41 15.16 -7.63
C ARG A 47 -0.53 13.74 -7.06
N SER A 48 -1.05 12.82 -7.87
CA SER A 48 -0.92 11.38 -7.59
C SER A 48 0.55 10.98 -7.45
N ALA A 49 0.85 9.86 -6.79
CA ALA A 49 2.20 9.37 -6.60
C ALA A 49 2.32 7.88 -6.92
N LEU A 50 3.46 7.49 -7.49
CA LEU A 50 3.91 6.10 -7.59
C LEU A 50 5.27 6.00 -6.89
N VAL A 51 5.31 5.26 -5.80
CA VAL A 51 6.47 5.22 -4.90
C VAL A 51 6.95 3.78 -4.73
N VAL A 52 8.20 3.53 -5.08
CA VAL A 52 8.86 2.23 -4.95
C VAL A 52 9.79 2.29 -3.72
N ILE A 53 9.37 1.66 -2.63
CA ILE A 53 10.10 1.65 -1.35
C ILE A 53 10.28 0.20 -0.88
N PRO A 54 11.51 -0.23 -0.53
CA PRO A 54 11.76 -1.60 -0.07
C PRO A 54 10.86 -2.00 1.11
N THR A 55 10.58 -3.31 1.22
CA THR A 55 9.78 -3.86 2.32
C THR A 55 10.35 -3.46 3.68
N GLY A 56 9.50 -3.06 4.62
CA GLY A 56 9.93 -2.50 5.91
C GLY A 56 10.26 -1.00 5.88
N GLY A 57 10.28 -0.34 4.71
CA GLY A 57 10.48 1.11 4.60
C GLY A 57 9.31 1.96 5.12
N GLY A 58 8.23 1.34 5.57
CA GLY A 58 7.06 2.02 6.15
C GLY A 58 6.01 2.48 5.14
N LYS A 59 5.82 1.74 4.03
CA LYS A 59 4.79 2.04 3.01
C LYS A 59 3.41 2.32 3.60
N THR A 60 2.93 1.45 4.48
CA THR A 60 1.60 1.58 5.10
C THR A 60 1.41 2.91 5.84
N ALA A 61 2.47 3.49 6.42
CA ALA A 61 2.41 4.77 7.10
C ALA A 61 2.06 5.94 6.18
N VAL A 62 2.29 5.81 4.86
CA VAL A 62 1.90 6.83 3.87
C VAL A 62 0.37 6.96 3.80
N PHE A 63 -0.38 5.87 3.97
CA PHE A 63 -1.85 5.91 3.86
C PHE A 63 -2.52 6.58 5.05
N TYR A 64 -2.03 6.31 6.27
CA TYR A 64 -2.65 6.85 7.49
C TYR A 64 -1.95 8.10 8.03
N GLY A 65 -0.68 8.34 7.69
CA GLY A 65 0.12 9.46 8.19
C GLY A 65 -0.42 10.83 7.79
N LEU A 66 -1.24 10.89 6.73
CA LEU A 66 -1.96 12.11 6.35
C LEU A 66 -3.01 12.53 7.39
N LEU A 67 -3.62 11.58 8.10
CA LEU A 67 -4.68 11.84 9.07
C LEU A 67 -4.21 12.70 10.26
N PRO A 68 -3.13 12.37 10.99
CA PRO A 68 -2.64 13.20 12.08
C PRO A 68 -2.08 14.55 11.60
N ILE A 69 -1.56 14.63 10.37
CA ILE A 69 -1.13 15.91 9.78
C ILE A 69 -2.33 16.83 9.57
N LEU A 70 -3.42 16.31 8.99
CA LEU A 70 -4.64 17.08 8.81
C LEU A 70 -5.25 17.51 10.15
N GLU A 71 -5.17 16.66 11.17
CA GLU A 71 -5.62 17.02 12.52
C GLU A 71 -4.79 18.16 13.11
N ALA A 72 -3.46 18.10 12.99
CA ALA A 72 -2.57 19.17 13.41
C ALA A 72 -2.86 20.50 12.68
N LEU A 73 -3.10 20.44 11.37
CA LEU A 73 -3.45 21.62 10.57
C LEU A 73 -4.84 22.19 10.90
N ARG A 74 -5.78 21.38 11.41
CA ARG A 74 -7.06 21.88 11.94
C ARG A 74 -6.85 22.66 13.23
N MET A 75 -5.96 22.19 14.10
CA MET A 75 -5.64 22.86 15.37
C MET A 75 -4.81 24.14 15.17
N GLN A 76 -3.93 24.14 14.16
CA GLN A 76 -3.08 25.28 13.81
C GLN A 76 -3.18 25.57 12.32
N PRO A 77 -4.21 26.32 11.89
CA PRO A 77 -4.40 26.66 10.48
C PRO A 77 -3.19 27.44 9.95
N VAL A 78 -2.66 26.98 8.81
CA VAL A 78 -1.58 27.65 8.09
C VAL A 78 -2.15 28.27 6.82
N TRP A 79 -1.69 29.47 6.46
CA TRP A 79 -2.10 30.13 5.22
C TRP A 79 -1.77 29.26 3.99
N GLY A 80 -2.68 29.20 3.03
CA GLY A 80 -2.54 28.40 1.81
C GLY A 80 -3.01 26.94 1.90
N VAL A 81 -3.43 26.47 3.08
CA VAL A 81 -4.07 25.13 3.22
C VAL A 81 -5.55 25.24 2.89
N GLY A 82 -6.01 24.47 1.91
CA GLY A 82 -7.41 24.41 1.52
C GLY A 82 -8.33 23.82 2.60
N ARG A 83 -9.63 23.73 2.32
CA ARG A 83 -10.63 23.19 3.26
C ARG A 83 -10.30 21.75 3.67
N ILE A 84 -10.12 21.53 4.97
CA ILE A 84 -9.93 20.20 5.56
C ILE A 84 -11.30 19.57 5.84
N PRO A 85 -11.61 18.37 5.30
CA PRO A 85 -12.87 17.69 5.57
C PRO A 85 -13.07 17.41 7.06
N SER A 86 -14.32 17.42 7.53
CA SER A 86 -14.65 17.16 8.95
C SER A 86 -14.35 15.73 9.37
N LYS A 87 -14.50 14.76 8.46
CA LYS A 87 -14.20 13.34 8.71
C LYS A 87 -13.28 12.79 7.60
N PRO A 88 -11.99 13.16 7.57
CA PRO A 88 -11.10 12.78 6.47
C PRO A 88 -11.03 11.26 6.29
N ALA A 89 -11.30 10.77 5.09
CA ALA A 89 -11.34 9.35 4.77
C ALA A 89 -10.29 8.95 3.73
N VAL A 90 -9.61 7.83 3.96
CA VAL A 90 -8.67 7.21 3.02
C VAL A 90 -9.26 5.89 2.55
N ILE A 91 -9.26 5.70 1.23
CA ILE A 91 -9.61 4.43 0.61
C ILE A 91 -8.30 3.74 0.26
N MET A 92 -8.11 2.50 0.68
CA MET A 92 -6.91 1.70 0.38
C MET A 92 -7.33 0.39 -0.27
N VAL A 93 -6.51 -0.13 -1.19
CA VAL A 93 -6.71 -1.45 -1.82
C VAL A 93 -5.46 -2.28 -1.63
N THR A 94 -5.64 -3.56 -1.30
CA THR A 94 -4.55 -4.49 -0.99
C THR A 94 -4.79 -5.86 -1.64
N PRO A 95 -3.73 -6.57 -2.06
CA PRO A 95 -3.88 -7.80 -2.85
C PRO A 95 -4.32 -9.01 -2.06
N LEU A 96 -4.29 -8.96 -0.73
CA LEU A 96 -4.63 -10.09 0.11
C LEU A 96 -5.58 -9.63 1.21
N ASN A 97 -6.69 -10.35 1.39
CA ASN A 97 -7.68 -10.03 2.41
C ASN A 97 -7.04 -10.01 3.80
N GLU A 98 -6.21 -11.02 4.11
CA GLU A 98 -5.47 -11.12 5.36
C GLU A 98 -4.50 -9.96 5.57
N LEU A 99 -3.80 -9.51 4.52
CA LEU A 99 -2.94 -8.34 4.62
C LEU A 99 -3.74 -7.09 5.00
N GLY A 100 -4.93 -6.91 4.39
CA GLY A 100 -5.83 -5.80 4.75
C GLY A 100 -6.33 -5.87 6.19
N ILE A 101 -6.70 -7.06 6.67
CA ILE A 101 -7.13 -7.27 8.07
C ILE A 101 -5.98 -6.93 9.02
N MET A 102 -4.77 -7.43 8.75
CA MET A 102 -3.58 -7.14 9.55
C MET A 102 -3.26 -5.64 9.56
N GLN A 103 -3.33 -4.97 8.42
CA GLN A 103 -3.09 -3.53 8.31
C GLN A 103 -4.14 -2.71 9.07
N ALA A 104 -5.42 -3.09 9.01
CA ALA A 104 -6.48 -2.43 9.77
C ALA A 104 -6.25 -2.59 11.28
N ALA A 105 -5.96 -3.80 11.75
CA ALA A 105 -5.66 -4.08 13.16
C ALA A 105 -4.42 -3.29 13.64
N GLU A 106 -3.38 -3.22 12.80
CA GLU A 106 -2.17 -2.47 13.07
C GLU A 106 -2.42 -0.95 13.18
N MET A 107 -3.34 -0.40 12.37
CA MET A 107 -3.75 1.01 12.46
C MET A 107 -4.61 1.27 13.70
N GLN A 108 -5.54 0.37 14.02
CA GLN A 108 -6.38 0.45 15.23
C GLN A 108 -5.54 0.44 16.51
N ALA A 109 -4.50 -0.40 16.57
CA ALA A 109 -3.55 -0.44 17.69
C ALA A 109 -2.80 0.89 17.91
N ARG A 110 -2.78 1.77 16.90
CA ARG A 110 -2.20 3.12 16.97
C ARG A 110 -3.25 4.23 17.13
N GLY A 111 -4.50 3.87 17.44
CA GLY A 111 -5.59 4.82 17.64
C GLY A 111 -6.20 5.36 16.34
N ILE A 112 -5.96 4.71 15.20
CA ILE A 112 -6.52 5.11 13.90
C ILE A 112 -7.72 4.23 13.59
N GLU A 113 -8.88 4.84 13.41
CA GLU A 113 -10.12 4.15 13.01
C GLU A 113 -9.96 3.58 11.59
N ALA A 114 -9.59 2.31 11.50
CA ALA A 114 -9.39 1.60 10.24
C ALA A 114 -10.21 0.32 10.18
N VAL A 115 -10.63 -0.08 8.99
CA VAL A 115 -11.36 -1.34 8.78
C VAL A 115 -10.99 -1.99 7.46
N ALA A 116 -10.95 -3.33 7.44
CA ALA A 116 -10.82 -4.10 6.21
C ALA A 116 -12.21 -4.44 5.65
N VAL A 117 -12.43 -4.21 4.36
CA VAL A 117 -13.69 -4.44 3.64
C VAL A 117 -13.50 -5.56 2.63
N ASN A 118 -13.83 -6.78 3.05
CA ASN A 118 -13.78 -7.98 2.22
C ASN A 118 -15.00 -8.87 2.53
N ALA A 119 -15.14 -10.00 1.84
CA ALA A 119 -16.30 -10.88 2.04
C ALA A 119 -16.44 -11.40 3.48
N GLN A 120 -15.31 -11.72 4.12
CA GLN A 120 -15.27 -12.24 5.48
C GLN A 120 -15.65 -11.17 6.52
N THR A 121 -15.05 -9.99 6.44
CA THR A 121 -15.32 -8.92 7.40
C THR A 121 -16.73 -8.35 7.28
N ILE A 122 -17.28 -8.27 6.06
CA ILE A 122 -18.68 -7.91 5.83
C ILE A 122 -19.61 -8.95 6.48
N ALA A 123 -19.35 -10.25 6.25
CA ALA A 123 -20.17 -11.31 6.83
C ALA A 123 -20.11 -11.31 8.36
N GLN A 124 -18.92 -11.16 8.93
CA GLN A 124 -18.72 -11.09 10.39
C GLN A 124 -19.46 -9.89 10.99
N THR A 125 -19.31 -8.70 10.41
CA THR A 125 -19.98 -7.48 10.90
C THR A 125 -21.52 -7.61 10.82
N ARG A 126 -22.02 -8.31 9.79
CA ARG A 126 -23.47 -8.59 9.66
C ARG A 126 -23.99 -9.50 10.77
N LEU A 127 -23.21 -10.49 11.21
CA LEU A 127 -23.59 -11.35 12.34
C LEU A 127 -23.71 -10.56 13.65
N GLU A 128 -23.00 -9.43 13.76
CA GLU A 128 -23.10 -8.50 14.89
C GLU A 128 -24.27 -7.50 14.76
N GLY A 129 -25.11 -7.62 13.72
CA GLY A 129 -26.24 -6.73 13.48
C GLY A 129 -25.84 -5.35 12.92
N ARG A 130 -24.62 -5.22 12.38
CA ARG A 130 -24.08 -3.99 11.81
C ARG A 130 -23.95 -4.09 10.30
N ASP A 131 -23.94 -2.95 9.60
CA ASP A 131 -23.68 -2.87 8.17
C ASP A 131 -22.34 -2.18 7.91
N LEU A 132 -21.30 -2.98 7.66
CA LEU A 132 -19.95 -2.46 7.44
C LEU A 132 -19.87 -1.48 6.26
N VAL A 133 -20.64 -1.73 5.19
CA VAL A 133 -20.60 -0.88 3.99
C VAL A 133 -21.22 0.48 4.31
N ASP A 134 -22.33 0.49 5.06
CA ASP A 134 -22.97 1.71 5.52
C ASP A 134 -22.10 2.48 6.54
N GLU A 135 -21.41 1.78 7.45
CA GLU A 135 -20.45 2.40 8.37
C GLU A 135 -19.33 3.14 7.63
N VAL A 136 -18.81 2.55 6.53
CA VAL A 136 -17.82 3.22 5.68
C VAL A 136 -18.43 4.42 4.95
N ARG A 137 -19.63 4.27 4.37
CA ARG A 137 -20.38 5.36 3.70
C ARG A 137 -20.57 6.57 4.63
N LEU A 138 -20.89 6.33 5.89
CA LEU A 138 -21.10 7.36 6.92
C LEU A 138 -19.78 7.95 7.49
N CYS A 139 -18.63 7.61 6.91
CA CYS A 139 -17.30 8.00 7.36
C CYS A 139 -17.05 7.67 8.85
N ARG A 140 -17.53 6.51 9.33
CA ARG A 140 -17.18 6.02 10.69
C ARG A 140 -15.76 5.48 10.79
N TRP A 141 -15.15 5.20 9.64
CA TRP A 141 -13.79 4.70 9.52
C TRP A 141 -12.95 5.72 8.74
N ARG A 142 -11.83 6.15 9.31
CA ARG A 142 -10.88 7.08 8.68
C ARG A 142 -10.05 6.41 7.60
N VAL A 143 -9.85 5.09 7.69
CA VAL A 143 -9.22 4.28 6.65
C VAL A 143 -10.10 3.06 6.35
N SER A 144 -10.48 2.87 5.08
CA SER A 144 -11.17 1.66 4.61
C SER A 144 -10.27 0.89 3.63
N ILE A 145 -9.94 -0.35 3.96
CA ILE A 145 -8.99 -1.20 3.22
C ILE A 145 -9.76 -2.29 2.48
N TRP A 146 -9.96 -2.10 1.18
CA TRP A 146 -10.84 -2.91 0.36
C TRP A 146 -10.11 -4.07 -0.32
N SER A 147 -10.77 -5.23 -0.40
CA SER A 147 -10.40 -6.23 -1.40
C SER A 147 -10.79 -5.73 -2.80
N PRO A 148 -10.04 -6.07 -3.85
CA PRO A 148 -10.37 -5.67 -5.22
C PRO A 148 -11.79 -6.06 -5.63
N GLU A 149 -12.24 -7.26 -5.28
CA GLU A 149 -13.57 -7.79 -5.63
C GLU A 149 -14.67 -6.96 -5.01
N LYS A 150 -14.52 -6.58 -3.73
CA LYS A 150 -15.53 -5.75 -3.06
C LYS A 150 -15.50 -4.33 -3.55
N LEU A 151 -14.32 -3.78 -3.84
CA LEU A 151 -14.17 -2.44 -4.40
C LEU A 151 -14.95 -2.27 -5.70
N VAL A 152 -14.88 -3.26 -6.60
CA VAL A 152 -15.50 -3.22 -7.94
C VAL A 152 -16.91 -3.81 -7.98
N SER A 153 -17.42 -4.30 -6.84
CA SER A 153 -18.76 -4.87 -6.76
C SER A 153 -19.85 -3.80 -6.73
N GLN A 154 -21.06 -4.15 -7.15
CA GLN A 154 -22.23 -3.24 -7.08
C GLN A 154 -22.52 -2.74 -5.66
N GLY A 155 -22.19 -3.52 -4.63
CA GLY A 155 -22.42 -3.13 -3.23
C GLY A 155 -21.60 -1.91 -2.81
N SER A 156 -20.44 -1.67 -3.43
CA SER A 156 -19.61 -0.49 -3.12
C SER A 156 -20.19 0.80 -3.70
N ASN A 157 -21.19 0.72 -4.60
CA ASN A 157 -21.78 1.90 -5.21
C ASN A 157 -22.48 2.80 -4.20
N SER A 158 -23.13 2.19 -3.21
CA SER A 158 -23.72 2.92 -2.08
C SER A 158 -22.70 3.81 -1.36
N VAL A 159 -21.42 3.44 -1.34
CA VAL A 159 -20.34 4.21 -0.72
C VAL A 159 -19.78 5.25 -1.68
N PHE A 160 -19.40 4.83 -2.88
CA PHE A 160 -18.62 5.66 -3.80
C PHE A 160 -19.46 6.63 -4.63
N ASP A 161 -20.79 6.45 -4.69
CA ASP A 161 -21.72 7.41 -5.30
C ASP A 161 -22.33 8.37 -4.25
N ASP A 162 -22.11 8.13 -2.95
CA ASP A 162 -22.53 9.03 -1.87
C ASP A 162 -21.68 10.31 -1.87
N GLU A 163 -22.36 11.46 -2.02
CA GLU A 163 -21.70 12.75 -2.13
C GLU A 163 -20.98 13.15 -0.84
N ASP A 164 -21.53 12.82 0.33
CA ASP A 164 -20.99 13.22 1.61
C ASP A 164 -19.76 12.40 1.96
N PHE A 165 -19.76 11.10 1.63
CA PHE A 165 -18.54 10.29 1.66
C PHE A 165 -17.46 10.89 0.76
N ARG A 166 -17.78 11.18 -0.51
CA ARG A 166 -16.82 11.73 -1.49
C ARG A 166 -16.22 13.07 -1.05
N LYS A 167 -17.01 13.96 -0.43
CA LYS A 167 -16.52 15.24 0.13
C LYS A 167 -15.46 15.03 1.23
N ASN A 168 -15.44 13.87 1.86
CA ASN A 168 -14.53 13.52 2.94
C ASN A 168 -13.29 12.74 2.49
N VAL A 169 -13.31 12.13 1.30
CA VAL A 169 -12.14 11.38 0.78
C VAL A 169 -10.96 12.32 0.55
N ILE A 170 -9.78 11.94 1.07
CA ILE A 170 -8.53 12.71 0.94
C ILE A 170 -7.45 11.99 0.13
N ALA A 171 -7.53 10.66 -0.01
CA ALA A 171 -6.58 9.88 -0.79
C ALA A 171 -7.18 8.53 -1.21
N TYR A 172 -6.75 8.06 -2.39
CA TYR A 172 -6.98 6.69 -2.86
C TYR A 172 -5.65 5.95 -2.96
N GLY A 173 -5.42 5.02 -2.05
CA GLY A 173 -4.22 4.21 -1.94
C GLY A 173 -4.31 2.85 -2.62
N VAL A 174 -3.24 2.44 -3.29
CA VAL A 174 -3.08 1.08 -3.84
C VAL A 174 -1.76 0.51 -3.34
N ASP A 175 -1.85 -0.50 -2.48
CA ASP A 175 -0.69 -1.22 -1.94
C ASP A 175 -0.31 -2.40 -2.84
N GLU A 176 0.98 -2.74 -2.82
CA GLU A 176 1.58 -3.78 -3.68
C GLU A 176 1.15 -3.66 -5.15
N VAL A 177 1.21 -2.45 -5.69
CA VAL A 177 0.68 -2.13 -7.04
C VAL A 177 1.33 -2.96 -8.17
N HIS A 178 2.50 -3.54 -7.93
CA HIS A 178 3.19 -4.45 -8.85
C HIS A 178 2.39 -5.70 -9.22
N VAL A 179 1.42 -6.06 -8.39
CA VAL A 179 0.50 -7.16 -8.63
C VAL A 179 -0.42 -6.91 -9.83
N VAL A 180 -0.66 -5.64 -10.20
CA VAL A 180 -1.58 -5.27 -11.29
C VAL A 180 -1.20 -5.93 -12.64
N PRO A 181 0.04 -5.79 -13.16
CA PRO A 181 0.47 -6.47 -14.39
C PRO A 181 0.38 -8.00 -14.33
N GLU A 182 0.79 -8.59 -13.20
CA GLU A 182 0.95 -10.03 -13.04
C GLU A 182 -0.39 -10.73 -12.83
N TRP A 183 -1.19 -10.26 -11.86
CA TRP A 183 -2.41 -10.95 -11.44
C TRP A 183 -3.64 -10.47 -12.18
N GLY A 184 -3.65 -9.20 -12.60
CA GLY A 184 -4.75 -8.67 -13.39
C GLY A 184 -4.99 -9.52 -14.63
N ASN A 185 -3.95 -10.14 -15.20
CA ASN A 185 -4.06 -10.90 -16.44
C ASN A 185 -4.34 -12.41 -16.33
N ALA A 186 -4.17 -13.03 -15.16
CA ALA A 186 -4.25 -14.49 -15.04
C ALA A 186 -4.70 -15.05 -13.67
N PHE A 187 -4.82 -14.22 -12.62
CA PHE A 187 -5.06 -14.72 -11.26
C PHE A 187 -6.21 -14.01 -10.53
N ARG A 188 -6.36 -12.68 -10.71
CA ARG A 188 -7.32 -11.87 -9.94
C ARG A 188 -7.84 -10.70 -10.79
N ASP A 189 -8.78 -10.99 -11.69
CA ASP A 189 -9.30 -10.05 -12.72
C ASP A 189 -9.77 -8.69 -12.16
N ALA A 190 -10.32 -8.66 -10.95
CA ALA A 190 -10.78 -7.44 -10.29
C ALA A 190 -9.69 -6.34 -10.23
N TYR A 191 -8.40 -6.73 -10.20
CA TYR A 191 -7.27 -5.80 -10.23
C TYR A 191 -7.17 -4.96 -11.50
N ARG A 192 -7.69 -5.42 -12.64
CA ARG A 192 -7.74 -4.62 -13.87
C ARG A 192 -8.68 -3.42 -13.73
N HIS A 193 -9.63 -3.49 -12.81
CA HIS A 193 -10.72 -2.52 -12.67
C HIS A 193 -10.56 -1.57 -11.49
N ILE A 194 -9.54 -1.74 -10.63
CA ILE A 194 -9.35 -0.86 -9.45
C ILE A 194 -9.12 0.61 -9.83
N GLY A 195 -8.60 0.87 -11.02
CA GLY A 195 -8.43 2.22 -11.54
C GLY A 195 -9.73 2.93 -11.86
N SER A 196 -10.81 2.20 -12.15
CA SER A 196 -12.13 2.77 -12.49
C SER A 196 -12.71 3.60 -11.35
N LEU A 197 -12.36 3.29 -10.10
CA LEU A 197 -12.79 4.06 -8.93
C LEU A 197 -12.34 5.52 -9.02
N ARG A 198 -11.19 5.79 -9.63
CA ARG A 198 -10.69 7.16 -9.81
C ARG A 198 -11.69 8.07 -10.53
N ASN A 199 -12.43 7.54 -11.49
CA ASN A 199 -13.44 8.30 -12.25
C ASN A 199 -14.67 8.65 -11.40
N ARG A 200 -14.86 7.98 -10.27
CA ARG A 200 -15.98 8.20 -9.33
C ARG A 200 -15.59 9.11 -8.18
N LEU A 201 -14.30 9.33 -7.95
CA LEU A 201 -13.80 10.21 -6.90
C LEU A 201 -13.63 11.65 -7.42
N PRO A 202 -13.74 12.67 -6.56
CA PRO A 202 -13.42 14.04 -6.93
C PRO A 202 -12.00 14.16 -7.50
N SER A 203 -11.81 15.02 -8.50
CA SER A 203 -10.51 15.25 -9.15
C SER A 203 -9.38 15.65 -8.19
N ARG A 204 -9.72 16.25 -7.05
CA ARG A 204 -8.79 16.62 -5.97
C ARG A 204 -8.22 15.42 -5.19
N VAL A 205 -8.76 14.22 -5.34
CA VAL A 205 -8.30 13.03 -4.60
C VAL A 205 -7.11 12.41 -5.32
N PRO A 206 -5.89 12.46 -4.75
CA PRO A 206 -4.72 11.85 -5.35
C PRO A 206 -4.77 10.32 -5.25
N VAL A 207 -4.20 9.66 -6.26
CA VAL A 207 -3.91 8.23 -6.20
C VAL A 207 -2.50 8.03 -5.65
N ILE A 208 -2.34 7.23 -4.61
CA ILE A 208 -1.04 6.90 -4.01
C ILE A 208 -0.79 5.41 -4.23
N ALA A 209 0.08 5.09 -5.18
CA ALA A 209 0.45 3.72 -5.51
C ALA A 209 1.80 3.38 -4.88
N LEU A 210 1.84 2.34 -4.04
CA LEU A 210 3.04 1.92 -3.31
C LEU A 210 3.41 0.48 -3.67
N THR A 211 4.71 0.20 -3.72
CA THR A 211 5.23 -1.16 -3.90
C THR A 211 6.68 -1.27 -3.45
N ALA A 212 7.14 -2.47 -3.06
CA ALA A 212 8.56 -2.74 -2.88
C ALA A 212 9.30 -3.04 -4.19
N THR A 213 8.59 -3.68 -5.12
CA THR A 213 9.14 -4.28 -6.33
C THR A 213 8.38 -3.69 -7.50
N LEU A 214 9.07 -3.12 -8.47
CA LEU A 214 8.45 -2.71 -9.74
C LEU A 214 9.54 -2.55 -10.78
N THR A 215 9.55 -3.40 -11.79
CA THR A 215 10.54 -3.34 -12.85
C THR A 215 10.23 -2.14 -13.75
N PRO A 216 11.23 -1.31 -14.10
CA PRO A 216 11.04 -0.28 -15.12
C PRO A 216 10.59 -0.90 -16.46
N GLY A 217 9.85 -0.12 -17.27
CA GLY A 217 9.42 -0.56 -18.59
C GLY A 217 7.97 -1.08 -18.62
N PRO A 218 7.70 -2.26 -19.21
CA PRO A 218 6.32 -2.72 -19.44
C PRO A 218 5.45 -2.86 -18.19
N GLU A 219 6.01 -3.38 -17.09
CA GLU A 219 5.29 -3.55 -15.81
C GLU A 219 4.87 -2.19 -15.25
N GLN A 220 5.81 -1.25 -15.12
CA GLN A 220 5.53 0.11 -14.68
C GLN A 220 4.51 0.82 -15.60
N ALA A 221 4.64 0.67 -16.92
CA ALA A 221 3.69 1.25 -17.87
C ALA A 221 2.27 0.68 -17.71
N SER A 222 2.15 -0.62 -17.43
CA SER A 222 0.87 -1.28 -17.16
C SER A 222 0.23 -0.77 -15.87
N VAL A 223 1.00 -0.65 -14.77
CA VAL A 223 0.55 -0.01 -13.53
C VAL A 223 0.03 1.40 -13.79
N CYS A 224 0.81 2.22 -14.48
CA CYS A 224 0.43 3.59 -14.80
C CYS A 224 -0.85 3.64 -15.65
N LYS A 225 -0.99 2.75 -16.63
CA LYS A 225 -2.19 2.66 -17.46
C LYS A 225 -3.43 2.32 -16.64
N VAL A 226 -3.37 1.29 -15.79
CA VAL A 226 -4.51 0.86 -14.97
C VAL A 226 -4.94 1.95 -14.00
N LEU A 227 -4.00 2.63 -13.34
CA LEU A 227 -4.31 3.67 -12.37
C LEU A 227 -4.54 5.08 -12.98
N GLY A 228 -4.44 5.20 -14.31
CA GLY A 228 -4.56 6.48 -15.01
C GLY A 228 -3.43 7.47 -14.67
N LEU A 229 -2.24 6.98 -14.33
CA LEU A 229 -1.07 7.82 -14.02
C LEU A 229 -0.41 8.26 -15.33
N HIS A 230 -0.81 9.45 -15.81
CA HIS A 230 -0.27 10.02 -17.03
C HIS A 230 1.07 10.73 -16.80
N ARG A 231 1.95 10.68 -17.80
CA ARG A 231 3.27 11.34 -17.74
C ARG A 231 3.14 12.80 -17.32
N ASN A 232 4.03 13.25 -16.43
CA ASN A 232 4.06 14.60 -15.85
C ASN A 232 2.86 15.00 -14.96
N GLN A 233 1.94 14.08 -14.66
CA GLN A 233 0.77 14.32 -13.79
C GLN A 233 0.85 13.59 -12.45
N TYR A 234 1.94 12.84 -12.20
CA TYR A 234 2.19 12.16 -10.94
C TYR A 234 3.65 12.32 -10.51
N HIS A 235 3.89 12.21 -9.22
CA HIS A 235 5.22 12.13 -8.63
C HIS A 235 5.70 10.68 -8.67
N PHE A 236 6.91 10.45 -9.20
CA PHE A 236 7.54 9.13 -9.21
C PHE A 236 8.79 9.17 -8.35
N GLU A 237 8.88 8.24 -7.40
CA GLU A 237 10.04 8.11 -6.52
C GLU A 237 10.41 6.64 -6.37
N ARG A 238 11.70 6.32 -6.49
CA ARG A 238 12.24 4.97 -6.27
C ARG A 238 13.42 5.06 -5.32
N HIS A 239 13.31 4.35 -4.20
CA HIS A 239 14.36 4.25 -3.20
C HIS A 239 15.31 3.09 -3.53
N SER A 240 16.54 3.18 -3.03
CA SER A 240 17.48 2.06 -3.10
C SER A 240 16.92 0.86 -2.31
N CYS A 241 17.08 -0.34 -2.88
CA CYS A 241 16.80 -1.59 -2.19
C CYS A 241 18.01 -2.11 -1.39
N GLU A 242 19.14 -1.40 -1.43
CA GLU A 242 20.36 -1.76 -0.73
C GLU A 242 20.11 -1.83 0.78
N ARG A 243 20.64 -2.89 1.39
CA ARG A 243 20.62 -3.09 2.83
C ARG A 243 22.04 -3.32 3.30
N ALA A 244 22.63 -2.31 3.92
CA ALA A 244 23.98 -2.40 4.48
C ALA A 244 24.13 -3.52 5.54
N ASN A 245 23.02 -3.97 6.12
CA ASN A 245 22.96 -5.08 7.06
C ASN A 245 22.66 -6.45 6.42
N VAL A 246 22.70 -6.56 5.08
CA VAL A 246 22.54 -7.82 4.35
C VAL A 246 23.81 -8.10 3.55
N GLN A 247 24.44 -9.24 3.84
CA GLN A 247 25.57 -9.74 3.07
C GLN A 247 25.08 -10.79 2.07
N LEU A 248 25.51 -10.67 0.82
CA LEU A 248 25.27 -11.66 -0.22
C LEU A 248 26.49 -12.58 -0.34
N THR A 249 26.28 -13.87 -0.14
CA THR A 249 27.31 -14.90 -0.29
C THR A 249 26.83 -15.98 -1.25
N VAL A 250 27.71 -16.47 -2.11
CA VAL A 250 27.45 -17.60 -3.00
C VAL A 250 28.41 -18.72 -2.62
N ASN A 251 27.86 -19.88 -2.26
CA ASN A 251 28.63 -21.06 -1.91
C ASN A 251 28.20 -22.22 -2.81
N GLU A 252 29.17 -22.94 -3.36
CA GLU A 252 28.90 -24.20 -4.06
C GLU A 252 28.50 -25.27 -3.04
N LEU A 253 27.46 -26.04 -3.35
CA LEU A 253 27.04 -27.15 -2.50
C LEU A 253 27.96 -28.34 -2.75
N SER A 254 28.48 -28.92 -1.67
CA SER A 254 29.30 -30.13 -1.75
C SER A 254 28.47 -31.41 -1.95
N HIS A 255 27.17 -31.36 -1.63
CA HIS A 255 26.25 -32.49 -1.77
C HIS A 255 25.10 -32.18 -2.73
N GLY A 256 24.66 -33.20 -3.47
CA GLY A 256 23.52 -33.10 -4.38
C GLY A 256 22.17 -32.96 -3.66
N LEU A 257 21.18 -32.38 -4.34
CA LEU A 257 19.84 -32.10 -3.79
C LEU A 257 18.84 -33.27 -3.94
N THR A 258 19.25 -34.40 -4.51
CA THR A 258 18.36 -35.55 -4.80
C THR A 258 18.15 -36.49 -3.62
N GLY A 259 19.02 -36.43 -2.61
CA GLY A 259 18.97 -37.29 -1.43
C GLY A 259 18.05 -36.79 -0.31
N TYR A 260 18.26 -37.37 0.87
CA TYR A 260 17.64 -36.99 2.16
C TYR A 260 18.67 -36.47 3.17
N SER A 261 19.91 -36.21 2.72
CA SER A 261 20.98 -35.68 3.54
C SER A 261 21.44 -34.35 2.97
N PHE A 262 21.52 -33.31 3.81
CA PHE A 262 21.91 -31.96 3.40
C PHE A 262 22.97 -31.36 4.34
N PRO A 263 24.19 -31.92 4.43
CA PRO A 263 25.22 -31.49 5.38
C PRO A 263 25.58 -30.01 5.27
N ASP A 264 25.55 -29.46 4.05
CA ASP A 264 25.87 -28.06 3.76
C ASP A 264 24.98 -27.05 4.50
N ILE A 265 23.80 -27.47 4.98
CA ILE A 265 22.86 -26.64 5.74
C ILE A 265 22.63 -27.13 7.18
N ALA A 266 23.38 -28.14 7.65
CA ALA A 266 23.21 -28.68 9.00
C ALA A 266 23.44 -27.62 10.09
N TRP A 267 24.32 -26.64 9.83
CA TRP A 267 24.61 -25.52 10.74
C TRP A 267 23.38 -24.68 11.09
N THR A 268 22.35 -24.67 10.24
CA THR A 268 21.15 -23.81 10.39
C THR A 268 20.32 -24.09 11.64
N ILE A 269 20.47 -25.28 12.23
CA ILE A 269 19.79 -25.65 13.48
C ILE A 269 20.73 -25.73 14.68
N LEU A 270 22.05 -25.60 14.46
CA LEU A 270 23.07 -25.66 15.51
C LEU A 270 23.37 -24.27 16.10
N GLY A 271 23.09 -23.21 15.35
CA GLY A 271 23.23 -21.82 15.81
C GLY A 271 21.99 -21.26 16.48
N ALA A 272 22.14 -20.20 17.26
CA ALA A 272 21.04 -19.49 17.94
C ALA A 272 20.16 -18.62 16.99
N GLU A 273 20.48 -18.58 15.70
CA GLU A 273 19.84 -17.69 14.74
C GLU A 273 18.59 -18.32 14.10
N LYS A 274 17.67 -17.46 13.66
CA LYS A 274 16.51 -17.87 12.86
C LYS A 274 16.89 -17.84 11.39
N VAL A 275 16.80 -19.00 10.73
CA VAL A 275 17.17 -19.18 9.33
C VAL A 275 15.93 -19.51 8.50
N VAL A 276 15.83 -18.90 7.32
CA VAL A 276 14.82 -19.20 6.31
C VAL A 276 15.50 -19.87 5.12
N ILE A 277 15.07 -21.08 4.78
CA ILE A 277 15.61 -21.88 3.69
C ILE A 277 14.55 -21.99 2.60
N TYR A 278 14.78 -21.33 1.47
CA TYR A 278 13.90 -21.44 0.30
C TYR A 278 14.23 -22.69 -0.51
N CYS A 279 13.21 -23.46 -0.88
CA CYS A 279 13.35 -24.67 -1.67
C CYS A 279 12.58 -24.54 -2.98
N LYS A 280 13.13 -25.07 -4.07
CA LYS A 280 12.51 -24.98 -5.41
C LYS A 280 11.14 -25.69 -5.48
N THR A 281 10.99 -26.78 -4.72
CA THR A 281 9.79 -27.63 -4.71
C THR A 281 9.33 -27.90 -3.28
N ILE A 282 8.04 -28.22 -3.12
CA ILE A 282 7.46 -28.64 -1.84
C ILE A 282 8.14 -29.93 -1.35
N ASP A 283 8.38 -30.88 -2.26
CA ASP A 283 9.10 -32.13 -1.98
C ASP A 283 10.50 -31.87 -1.39
N LEU A 284 11.30 -31.00 -2.02
CA LEU A 284 12.63 -30.67 -1.51
C LEU A 284 12.55 -30.00 -0.12
N GLY A 285 11.61 -29.09 0.08
CA GLY A 285 11.38 -28.47 1.38
C GLY A 285 11.03 -29.49 2.46
N PHE A 286 10.20 -30.48 2.13
CA PHE A 286 9.88 -31.57 3.06
C PHE A 286 11.11 -32.43 3.38
N ARG A 287 11.91 -32.82 2.38
CA ARG A 287 13.14 -33.60 2.58
C ARG A 287 14.16 -32.85 3.45
N VAL A 288 14.34 -31.55 3.20
CA VAL A 288 15.19 -30.68 4.03
C VAL A 288 14.69 -30.64 5.47
N ALA A 289 13.38 -30.47 5.69
CA ALA A 289 12.82 -30.45 7.03
C ALA A 289 13.01 -31.78 7.78
N VAL A 290 12.80 -32.91 7.09
CA VAL A 290 13.05 -34.26 7.65
C VAL A 290 14.51 -34.43 8.05
N TYR A 291 15.44 -33.98 7.20
CA TYR A 291 16.85 -34.01 7.53
C TYR A 291 17.17 -33.17 8.79
N LEU A 292 16.72 -31.93 8.83
CA LEU A 292 16.96 -31.04 9.98
C LEU A 292 16.31 -31.56 11.27
N TRP A 293 15.12 -32.17 11.19
CA TRP A 293 14.48 -32.84 12.33
C TRP A 293 15.27 -34.05 12.84
N SER A 294 16.05 -34.72 11.97
CA SER A 294 16.90 -35.84 12.38
C SER A 294 18.10 -35.39 13.21
N LEU A 295 18.52 -34.12 13.04
CA LEU A 295 19.64 -33.51 13.76
C LEU A 295 19.23 -32.78 15.06
N CYS A 296 17.94 -32.56 15.32
CA CYS A 296 17.47 -31.96 16.58
C CYS A 296 17.80 -32.86 17.79
N THR A 297 18.27 -32.25 18.89
CA THR A 297 18.64 -32.97 20.12
C THR A 297 17.43 -33.54 20.87
N ASN A 298 17.67 -34.58 21.69
CA ASN A 298 16.62 -35.19 22.51
C ASN A 298 16.08 -34.18 23.54
N GLY A 299 14.79 -33.87 23.46
CA GLY A 299 14.10 -32.91 24.34
C GLY A 299 13.63 -31.61 23.65
N GLN A 300 14.15 -31.29 22.45
CA GLN A 300 13.65 -30.18 21.65
C GLN A 300 12.35 -30.55 20.91
N ASP A 301 11.36 -29.66 20.95
CA ASP A 301 10.16 -29.79 20.12
C ASP A 301 10.51 -29.50 18.66
N LYS A 302 10.77 -30.59 17.91
CA LYS A 302 11.16 -30.57 16.50
C LYS A 302 10.28 -29.68 15.63
N ARG A 303 8.97 -29.62 15.92
CA ARG A 303 8.00 -28.82 15.13
C ARG A 303 8.02 -27.34 15.51
N LYS A 304 8.51 -26.98 16.69
CA LYS A 304 8.76 -25.58 17.05
C LYS A 304 10.09 -25.09 16.49
N THR A 305 11.12 -25.94 16.51
CA THR A 305 12.48 -25.69 16.02
C THR A 305 12.53 -25.57 14.50
N VAL A 306 11.89 -26.50 13.78
CA VAL A 306 11.85 -26.49 12.31
C VAL A 306 10.39 -26.53 11.85
N ARG A 307 10.00 -25.50 11.11
CA ARG A 307 8.64 -25.28 10.61
C ARG A 307 8.64 -25.24 9.09
N VAL A 308 7.72 -25.99 8.48
CA VAL A 308 7.58 -26.05 7.02
C VAL A 308 6.40 -25.19 6.59
N TRP A 309 6.62 -24.36 5.56
CA TRP A 309 5.60 -23.50 4.97
C TRP A 309 5.46 -23.80 3.48
N ASN A 310 4.46 -24.62 3.15
CA ASN A 310 4.25 -25.12 1.79
C ASN A 310 3.75 -24.06 0.81
N SER A 311 3.10 -22.99 1.30
CA SER A 311 2.52 -21.92 0.48
C SER A 311 3.55 -21.01 -0.17
N LEU A 312 4.76 -20.86 0.39
CA LEU A 312 5.85 -20.08 -0.22
C LEU A 312 7.13 -20.91 -0.43
N LYS A 313 7.02 -22.25 -0.38
CA LYS A 313 8.11 -23.21 -0.60
C LYS A 313 9.38 -22.94 0.23
N PHE A 314 9.22 -22.75 1.54
CA PHE A 314 10.37 -22.53 2.43
C PHE A 314 10.24 -23.28 3.76
N VAL A 315 11.38 -23.50 4.39
CA VAL A 315 11.53 -24.08 5.72
C VAL A 315 12.12 -23.01 6.63
N VAL A 316 11.56 -22.83 7.82
CA VAL A 316 12.14 -21.99 8.87
C VAL A 316 12.80 -22.90 9.89
N ALA A 317 14.08 -22.67 10.16
CA ALA A 317 14.83 -23.34 11.20
C ALA A 317 15.22 -22.29 12.27
N ALA A 318 15.09 -22.64 13.54
CA ALA A 318 15.54 -21.83 14.66
C ALA A 318 15.96 -22.77 15.78
N ALA A 319 17.13 -22.55 16.39
CA ALA A 319 17.43 -23.23 17.65
C ALA A 319 16.42 -22.77 18.72
N GLY A 320 15.79 -23.75 19.36
CA GLY A 320 14.86 -23.54 20.47
C GLY A 320 15.60 -23.53 21.80
#